data_AF-A0A8I0P4P2-F1
#
_entry.id   AF-A0A8I0P4P2-F1
#
_cell.length_a   1.000
_cell.length_b   1.000
_cell.length_c   1.000
_cell.angle_alpha   90.00
_cell.angle_beta   90.00
_cell.angle_gamma   90.00
#
_symmetry.space_group_name_H-M   'P 1'
#
loop_
_entity.id
_entity.type
_entity.pdbx_description
1 polymer ?
#
loop_
_entity_poly.entity_id
_entity_poly.type
_entity_poly.pdbx_seq_one_letter_code
_entity_poly.pdbx_strand_id
1 'polypeptide(L)' 'MTSDAETQIREATRKREKSKAAFERDDAALRELFVTWRAQGVGPSDMARWSGMTREWVAKIAPDPKRARDANAARNIAES' A
#
# COMPACT_ATOMS: atom_id res chain seq x y z
N MET A 1 -19.65 -33.07 19.64
CA MET A 1 -20.40 -32.50 18.51
C MET A 1 -20.04 -31.02 18.46
N THR A 2 -19.37 -30.59 17.40
CA THR A 2 -19.06 -29.16 17.15
C THR A 2 -20.39 -28.42 17.02
N SER A 3 -20.56 -27.30 17.70
CA SER A 3 -21.83 -26.55 17.60
C SER A 3 -21.93 -25.89 16.22
N ASP A 4 -23.15 -25.74 15.70
CA ASP A 4 -23.38 -25.03 14.42
C ASP A 4 -22.79 -23.61 14.44
N ALA A 5 -22.80 -22.97 15.61
CA ALA A 5 -22.18 -21.67 15.82
C ALA A 5 -20.65 -21.71 15.62
N GLU A 6 -19.97 -22.73 16.15
CA GLU A 6 -18.52 -22.89 15.96
C GLU A 6 -18.16 -23.10 14.49
N THR A 7 -18.93 -23.91 13.76
CA THR A 7 -18.72 -24.12 12.32
C THR A 7 -18.88 -22.82 11.54
N GLN A 8 -19.96 -22.07 11.76
CA GLN A 8 -20.21 -20.79 11.09
C GLN A 8 -19.11 -19.76 11.37
N ILE A 9 -18.63 -19.67 12.62
CA ILE A 9 -17.55 -18.75 12.99
C ILE A 9 -16.24 -19.15 12.30
N ARG A 10 -15.89 -20.45 12.29
CA ARG A 10 -14.67 -20.93 11.62
C ARG A 10 -14.69 -20.64 10.12
N GLU A 11 -15.83 -20.85 9.47
CA GLU A 11 -15.99 -20.55 8.04
C GLU A 11 -15.89 -19.06 7.74
N ALA A 12 -16.56 -18.22 8.52
CA ALA A 12 -16.48 -16.77 8.38
C ALA A 12 -15.04 -16.26 8.57
N THR A 13 -14.31 -16.79 9.55
CA THR A 13 -12.89 -16.48 9.78
C THR A 13 -12.03 -16.84 8.58
N ARG A 14 -12.14 -18.07 8.05
CA ARG A 14 -11.40 -18.50 6.87
C ARG A 14 -11.70 -17.62 5.65
N LYS A 15 -12.96 -17.27 5.44
CA LYS A 15 -13.37 -16.38 4.34
C LYS A 15 -12.73 -15.00 4.51
N ARG A 16 -12.75 -14.44 5.72
CA ARG A 16 -12.11 -13.16 6.03
C ARG A 16 -10.61 -13.21 5.79
N GLU A 17 -9.93 -14.25 6.24
CA GLU A 17 -8.48 -14.43 6.02
C GLU A 17 -8.12 -14.51 4.54
N LYS A 18 -8.90 -15.27 3.76
CA LYS A 18 -8.73 -15.36 2.31
C LYS A 18 -8.92 -14.00 1.63
N SER A 19 -9.98 -13.27 1.98
CA SER A 19 -10.22 -11.93 1.44
C SER A 19 -9.13 -10.94 1.84
N LYS A 20 -8.64 -11.01 3.07
CA LYS A 20 -7.52 -10.18 3.55
C LYS A 20 -6.26 -10.46 2.75
N ALA A 21 -5.89 -11.73 2.58
CA ALA A 21 -4.71 -12.10 1.81
C ALA A 21 -4.80 -11.68 0.34
N ALA A 22 -6.01 -11.72 -0.25
CA ALA A 22 -6.23 -11.19 -1.60
C ALA A 22 -6.06 -9.67 -1.66
N PHE A 23 -6.72 -8.95 -0.75
CA PHE A 23 -6.59 -7.50 -0.64
C PHE A 23 -5.14 -7.05 -0.45
N GLU A 24 -4.40 -7.68 0.46
CA GLU A 24 -3.01 -7.31 0.74
C GLU A 24 -2.10 -7.51 -0.48
N ARG A 25 -2.31 -8.59 -1.25
CA ARG A 25 -1.56 -8.85 -2.49
C ARG A 25 -1.84 -7.79 -3.55
N ASP A 26 -3.12 -7.49 -3.77
CA ASP A 26 -3.54 -6.59 -4.84
C ASP A 26 -3.21 -5.13 -4.48
N ASP A 27 -3.31 -4.76 -3.20
CA ASP A 27 -2.87 -3.46 -2.68
C ASP A 27 -1.34 -3.30 -2.79
N ALA A 28 -0.56 -4.34 -2.51
CA ALA A 28 0.89 -4.31 -2.72
C ALA A 28 1.25 -4.05 -4.19
N ALA A 29 0.60 -4.76 -5.13
CA ALA A 29 0.80 -4.55 -6.55
C ALA A 29 0.43 -3.12 -6.99
N LEU A 30 -0.66 -2.56 -6.44
CA LEU A 30 -1.05 -1.17 -6.72
C LEU A 30 -0.02 -0.17 -6.19
N ARG A 31 0.54 -0.40 -5.00
CA ARG A 31 1.60 0.46 -4.42
C ARG A 31 2.87 0.45 -5.28
N GLU A 32 3.26 -0.70 -5.81
CA GLU A 32 4.41 -0.82 -6.73
C GLU A 32 4.19 -0.01 -8.01
N LEU A 33 2.96 0.00 -8.54
CA LEU A 33 2.61 0.84 -9.69
C LEU A 33 2.75 2.33 -9.38
N PHE A 34 2.30 2.79 -8.20
CA PHE A 34 2.48 4.19 -7.82
C PHE A 34 3.96 4.58 -7.77
N VAL A 35 4.80 3.76 -7.16
CA VAL A 35 6.26 4.03 -7.09
C VAL A 35 6.86 4.07 -8.50
N THR A 36 6.51 3.11 -9.35
CA THR A 36 7.02 3.00 -10.72
C THR A 36 6.66 4.22 -11.56
N TRP A 37 5.39 4.63 -11.57
CA TRP A 37 4.94 5.79 -12.33
C TRP A 37 5.44 7.10 -11.74
N ARG A 38 5.63 7.16 -10.41
CA ARG A 38 6.21 8.34 -9.76
C ARG A 38 7.65 8.57 -10.20
N ALA A 39 8.43 7.50 -10.36
CA ALA A 39 9.78 7.55 -10.91
C ALA A 39 9.80 8.06 -12.37
N GLN A 40 8.72 7.83 -13.12
CA GLN A 40 8.53 8.33 -14.49
C GLN A 40 7.95 9.76 -14.55
N GLY A 41 7.73 10.40 -13.40
CA GLY A 41 7.29 11.79 -13.32
C GLY A 41 5.77 11.98 -13.20
N VAL A 42 4.98 10.90 -13.15
CA VAL A 42 3.53 11.01 -12.91
C VAL A 42 3.27 11.56 -11.51
N GLY A 43 2.35 12.52 -11.40
CA GLY A 43 2.03 13.19 -10.14
C GLY A 43 1.07 12.38 -9.24
N PRO A 44 1.12 12.57 -7.92
CA PRO A 44 0.21 11.89 -6.99
C PRO A 44 -1.26 12.28 -7.18
N SER A 45 -1.55 13.47 -7.71
CA SER A 45 -2.92 13.91 -8.02
C SER A 45 -3.57 13.07 -9.14
N ASP A 46 -2.81 12.74 -10.18
CA ASP A 46 -3.31 11.94 -11.30
C ASP A 46 -3.58 10.50 -10.86
N MET A 47 -2.64 9.92 -10.12
CA MET A 47 -2.78 8.58 -9.56
C MET A 47 -3.98 8.49 -8.61
N ALA A 48 -4.16 9.48 -7.73
CA ALA A 48 -5.30 9.57 -6.83
C ALA A 48 -6.64 9.58 -7.60
N ARG A 49 -6.70 10.34 -8.70
CA ARG A 49 -7.88 10.39 -9.58
C ARG A 49 -8.19 9.03 -10.21
N TRP A 50 -7.17 8.25 -10.61
CA TRP A 50 -7.38 6.95 -11.24
C TRP A 50 -7.72 5.84 -10.25
N SER A 51 -7.13 5.88 -9.05
CA SER A 51 -7.28 4.82 -8.06
C SER A 51 -8.42 5.07 -7.07
N GLY A 52 -9.00 6.27 -7.03
CA GLY A 52 -9.97 6.68 -6.01
C GLY A 52 -9.36 6.89 -4.61
N MET A 53 -8.02 6.96 -4.51
CA MET A 53 -7.32 7.24 -3.25
C MET A 53 -7.14 8.73 -3.06
N THR A 54 -6.77 9.16 -1.84
CA THR A 54 -6.40 10.55 -1.61
C THR A 54 -4.99 10.83 -2.13
N ARG A 55 -4.74 12.07 -2.56
CA ARG A 55 -3.41 12.52 -3.00
C ARG A 55 -2.37 12.32 -1.90
N GLU A 56 -2.72 12.62 -0.66
CA GLU A 56 -1.85 12.53 0.51
C GLU A 56 -1.43 11.08 0.76
N TRP A 57 -2.38 10.14 0.62
CA TRP A 57 -2.09 8.73 0.77
C TRP A 57 -1.15 8.24 -0.34
N VAL A 58 -1.42 8.59 -1.61
CA VAL A 58 -0.53 8.25 -2.73
C VAL A 58 0.86 8.85 -2.55
N ALA A 59 0.97 10.11 -2.12
CA ALA A 59 2.24 10.78 -1.87
C ALA A 59 3.05 10.15 -0.73
N LYS A 60 2.38 9.50 0.23
CA LYS A 60 3.04 8.73 1.30
C LYS A 60 3.61 7.41 0.78
N ILE A 61 2.90 6.73 -0.12
CA ILE A 61 3.35 5.48 -0.73
C ILE A 61 4.48 5.71 -1.74
N ALA A 62 4.31 6.73 -2.59
CA ALA A 62 5.25 7.08 -3.66
C ALA A 62 5.79 8.51 -3.45
N PRO A 63 6.78 8.69 -2.54
CA PRO A 63 7.36 9.99 -2.27
C PRO A 63 8.10 10.54 -3.50
N ASP A 64 8.33 11.85 -3.53
CA ASP A 64 9.11 12.47 -4.59
C ASP A 64 10.53 11.87 -4.64
N PRO A 65 10.97 11.30 -5.78
CA PRO A 65 12.29 10.67 -5.90
C PRO A 65 13.45 11.61 -5.55
N LYS A 66 13.31 12.92 -5.79
CA LYS A 66 14.32 13.91 -5.42
C LYS A 66 14.35 14.11 -3.91
N ARG A 67 13.19 14.29 -3.28
CA ARG A 67 13.09 14.43 -1.82
C ARG A 67 13.55 13.17 -1.08
N ALA A 68 13.29 11.98 -1.64
CA ALA A 68 13.74 10.73 -1.05
C ALA A 68 15.27 10.61 -1.05
N ARG A 69 15.94 11.06 -2.12
CA ARG A 69 17.41 11.13 -2.19
C ARG A 69 17.96 12.10 -1.16
N ASP A 70 17.38 13.29 -1.07
CA ASP A 70 17.83 14.33 -0.12
C ASP A 70 17.67 13.87 1.34
N ALA A 71 16.54 13.22 1.66
CA ALA A 71 16.28 12.67 2.99
C ALA A 71 17.28 11.56 3.37
N ASN A 72 17.59 10.65 2.44
CA ASN A 72 18.58 9.60 2.68
C ASN A 72 20.00 10.16 2.83
N ALA A 73 20.37 11.15 2.03
CA ALA A 73 21.65 11.84 2.16
C ALA A 73 21.80 12.52 3.53
N ALA A 74 20.75 13.21 3.99
CA ALA A 74 20.74 13.86 5.31
C ALA A 74 20.88 12.84 6.46
N ARG A 75 20.26 11.66 6.36
CA ARG A 75 20.40 10.60 7.38
C ARG A 75 21.82 10.05 7.46
N ASN A 76 22.46 9.78 6.33
CA ASN A 76 23.82 9.25 6.31
C ASN A 76 24.83 10.23 6.94
N ILE A 77 24.62 11.53 6.77
CA ILE A 77 25.45 12.58 7.41
C ILE A 77 25.23 12.60 8.93
N ALA A 78 24.00 12.40 9.42
CA ALA A 78 23.70 12.42 10.85
C ALA A 78 24.18 11.17 11.61
N GLU A 79 24.39 10.06 10.89
CA GLU A 79 24.87 8.79 11.44
C GLU A 79 26.41 8.61 11.31
N SER A 80 27.10 9.57 10.67
CA SER A 80 28.57 9.61 10.51
C SER A 80 29.22 10.54 11.54
#